data_AF-A0A967N5H8-F1
#
_entry.id   AF-A0A967N5H8-F1
#
_cell.length_a   1.000
_cell.length_b   1.000
_cell.length_c   1.000
_cell.angle_alpha   90.00
_cell.angle_beta   90.00
_cell.angle_gamma   90.00
#
_symmetry.space_group_name_H-M   'P 1'
#
loop_
_entity.id
_entity.type
_entity.pdbx_description
1 polymer ?
#
loop_
_entity_poly.entity_id
_entity_poly.type
_entity_poly.pdbx_seq_one_letter_code
_entity_poly.pdbx_strand_id
1 'polypeptide(L)'
;MYSAAGRLEDAIDEAQQAIQIAPEEVDAWYEMGFTFLEAERFEDARNVFERVAELASSDSGIARAFVDGAQSYAMTGERAGLPDGLERLVGEDPLTLAICAAALGQVDVAVAHLRAAMERRSPGLGAVLATPMIGPVGQDPRVRTLREEIGLVR
;
A
#
# COMPACT_ATOMS: atom_id res chain seq x y z
N MET A 1 -1.92 13.93 -24.82
CA MET A 1 -0.99 13.11 -24.02
C MET A 1 -1.12 13.59 -22.59
N TYR A 2 -1.87 12.88 -21.74
CA TYR A 2 -1.88 13.15 -20.30
C TYR A 2 -0.62 12.51 -19.72
N SER A 3 0.25 13.30 -19.10
CA SER A 3 1.42 12.79 -18.38
C SER A 3 0.94 11.99 -17.16
N ALA A 4 1.73 11.01 -16.71
CA ALA A 4 1.44 10.29 -15.47
C ALA A 4 1.28 11.25 -14.29
N ALA A 5 2.08 12.32 -14.25
CA ALA A 5 1.97 13.39 -13.26
C ALA A 5 0.58 14.07 -13.24
N GLY A 6 0.01 14.39 -14.40
CA GLY A 6 -1.33 15.02 -14.45
C GLY A 6 -2.43 14.09 -13.93
N ARG A 7 -2.32 12.78 -14.17
CA ARG A 7 -3.27 11.80 -13.65
C ARG A 7 -3.16 11.60 -12.14
N LEU A 8 -1.96 11.77 -11.57
CA LEU A 8 -1.73 11.68 -10.13
C LEU A 8 -2.28 12.92 -9.42
N GLU A 9 -2.12 14.12 -10.00
CA GLU A 9 -2.72 15.33 -9.45
C GLU A 9 -4.26 15.27 -9.47
N ASP A 10 -4.86 14.82 -10.58
CA ASP A 10 -6.31 14.63 -10.67
C ASP A 10 -6.82 13.63 -9.59
N ALA A 11 -6.09 12.53 -9.36
CA ALA A 11 -6.44 11.53 -8.35
C ALA A 11 -6.30 12.07 -6.91
N ILE A 12 -5.31 12.94 -6.65
CA ILE A 12 -5.18 13.63 -5.35
C ILE A 12 -6.38 14.56 -5.14
N ASP A 13 -6.79 15.32 -6.15
CA ASP A 13 -7.93 16.23 -6.06
C ASP A 13 -9.25 15.48 -5.83
N GLU A 14 -9.46 14.35 -6.52
CA GLU A 14 -10.62 13.48 -6.31
C GLU A 14 -10.66 12.92 -4.89
N ALA A 15 -9.53 12.42 -4.37
CA ALA A 15 -9.44 11.91 -3.01
C ALA A 15 -9.69 13.01 -1.96
N GLN A 16 -9.20 14.23 -2.19
CA GLN A 16 -9.49 15.39 -1.33
C GLN A 16 -10.98 15.71 -1.28
N GLN A 17 -11.69 15.65 -2.42
CA GLN A 17 -13.14 15.84 -2.42
C GLN A 17 -13.88 14.72 -1.68
N ALA A 18 -13.44 13.47 -1.85
CA ALA A 18 -14.01 12.33 -1.14
C ALA A 18 -13.87 12.53 0.39
N ILE A 19 -12.70 12.96 0.85
CA ILE A 19 -12.42 13.26 2.27
C ILE A 19 -13.26 14.44 2.78
N GLN A 20 -13.57 15.43 1.96
CA GLN A 20 -14.47 16.52 2.36
C GLN A 20 -15.90 16.04 2.60
N ILE A 21 -16.34 15.03 1.85
CA ILE A 21 -17.69 14.45 1.97
C ILE A 21 -17.75 13.47 3.14
N ALA A 22 -16.73 12.63 3.31
CA ALA A 22 -16.63 11.60 4.33
C ALA A 22 -15.24 11.63 5.01
N PRO A 23 -15.01 12.56 5.96
CA PRO A 23 -13.69 12.76 6.56
C PRO A 23 -13.24 11.61 7.47
N GLU A 24 -14.15 10.75 7.87
CA GLU A 24 -13.88 9.58 8.70
C GLU A 24 -13.64 8.31 7.87
N GLU A 25 -13.80 8.38 6.54
CA GLU A 25 -13.65 7.22 5.66
C GLU A 25 -12.18 6.93 5.37
N VAL A 26 -11.65 5.91 6.02
CA VAL A 26 -10.23 5.55 6.01
C VAL A 26 -9.73 5.17 4.60
N ASP A 27 -10.58 4.56 3.76
CA ASP A 27 -10.20 4.12 2.42
C ASP A 27 -9.78 5.30 1.51
N ALA A 28 -10.51 6.43 1.57
CA ALA A 28 -10.17 7.63 0.79
C ALA A 28 -8.83 8.24 1.23
N TRP A 29 -8.54 8.20 2.54
CA TRP A 29 -7.24 8.62 3.05
C TRP A 29 -6.12 7.66 2.62
N TYR A 30 -6.33 6.34 2.62
CA TYR A 30 -5.34 5.40 2.10
C TYR A 30 -5.03 5.64 0.62
N GLU A 31 -6.06 5.82 -0.21
CA GLU A 31 -5.89 6.11 -1.64
C GLU A 31 -5.10 7.40 -1.89
N MET A 32 -5.38 8.47 -1.12
CA MET A 32 -4.62 9.72 -1.19
C MET A 32 -3.15 9.52 -0.81
N GLY A 33 -2.88 8.75 0.24
CA GLY A 33 -1.52 8.44 0.70
C GLY A 33 -0.71 7.66 -0.35
N PHE A 34 -1.33 6.66 -0.98
CA PHE A 34 -0.69 5.91 -2.07
C PHE A 34 -0.44 6.78 -3.30
N THR A 35 -1.41 7.63 -3.66
CA THR A 35 -1.25 8.55 -4.80
C THR A 35 -0.09 9.53 -4.57
N PHE A 36 0.10 10.00 -3.33
CA PHE A 36 1.28 10.79 -2.97
C PHE A 36 2.59 10.01 -3.03
N LEU A 37 2.61 8.73 -2.63
CA LEU A 37 3.79 7.88 -2.80
C LEU A 37 4.14 7.67 -4.28
N GLU A 38 3.14 7.48 -5.14
CA GLU A 38 3.33 7.38 -6.60
C GLU A 38 3.80 8.70 -7.22
N ALA A 39 3.36 9.84 -6.68
CA ALA A 39 3.82 11.17 -7.06
C ALA A 39 5.18 11.55 -6.45
N GLU A 40 5.84 10.65 -5.72
CA GLU A 40 7.10 10.88 -4.98
C GLU A 40 7.00 12.02 -3.94
N ARG A 41 5.78 12.35 -3.51
CA ARG A 41 5.47 13.36 -2.49
C ARG A 41 5.43 12.72 -1.10
N PHE A 42 6.59 12.27 -0.64
CA PHE A 42 6.71 11.44 0.56
C PHE A 42 6.27 12.13 1.86
N GLU A 43 6.49 13.43 2.01
CA GLU A 43 6.03 14.19 3.18
C GLU A 43 4.50 14.28 3.24
N ASP A 44 3.84 14.50 2.10
CA ASP A 44 2.39 14.53 2.03
C ASP A 44 1.78 13.16 2.29
N ALA A 45 2.38 12.11 1.72
CA ALA A 45 1.99 10.72 1.99
C ALA A 45 2.06 10.40 3.48
N ARG A 46 3.16 10.79 4.14
CA ARG A 46 3.34 10.61 5.59
C ARG A 46 2.20 11.27 6.38
N ASN A 47 1.91 12.55 6.11
CA ASN A 47 0.86 13.29 6.83
C ASN A 47 -0.51 12.61 6.68
N VAL A 48 -0.81 12.11 5.48
CA VAL A 48 -2.04 11.37 5.21
C VAL A 48 -2.09 10.06 5.99
N PHE A 49 -1.01 9.26 5.98
CA PHE A 49 -0.99 8.00 6.73
C PHE A 49 -0.99 8.22 8.25
N GLU A 50 -0.45 9.33 8.75
CA GLU A 50 -0.59 9.71 10.16
C GLU A 50 -2.07 9.94 10.48
N ARG A 51 -2.81 10.62 9.59
CA ARG A 51 -4.24 10.81 9.75
C ARG A 51 -5.01 9.49 9.72
N VAL A 52 -4.63 8.56 8.85
CA VAL A 52 -5.19 7.20 8.83
C VAL A 52 -4.95 6.48 10.15
N ALA A 53 -3.74 6.59 10.71
CA ALA A 53 -3.40 5.97 11.99
C ALA A 53 -4.23 6.55 13.16
N GLU A 54 -4.59 7.84 13.09
CA GLU A 54 -5.49 8.48 14.06
C GLU A 54 -6.95 8.01 13.90
N LEU A 55 -7.43 7.83 12.67
CA LEU A 55 -8.82 7.47 12.36
C LEU A 55 -9.10 5.97 12.56
N ALA A 56 -8.18 5.09 12.17
CA ALA A 56 -8.36 3.64 12.19
C ALA A 56 -8.23 3.00 13.59
N SER A 57 -8.22 3.80 14.66
CA SER A 57 -7.84 3.42 16.03
C SER A 57 -6.36 3.03 16.15
N SER A 58 -5.75 3.28 17.32
CA SER A 58 -4.31 3.17 17.61
C SER A 58 -3.65 1.80 17.38
N ASP A 59 -4.37 0.81 16.87
CA ASP A 59 -3.92 -0.56 16.57
C ASP A 59 -3.75 -0.83 15.06
N SER A 60 -3.94 0.16 14.18
CA SER A 60 -3.64 -0.02 12.75
C SER A 60 -2.13 -0.02 12.51
N GLY A 61 -1.49 -1.16 12.77
CA GLY A 61 -0.10 -1.42 12.40
C GLY A 61 0.20 -1.08 10.95
N ILE A 62 -0.80 -1.22 10.08
CA ILE A 62 -0.74 -0.93 8.64
C ILE A 62 -0.52 0.57 8.41
N ALA A 63 -1.30 1.42 9.07
CA ALA A 63 -1.13 2.87 8.95
C ALA A 63 0.25 3.30 9.43
N ARG A 64 0.71 2.74 10.57
CA ARG A 64 2.03 3.04 11.13
C ARG A 64 3.16 2.59 10.22
N ALA A 65 3.03 1.42 9.59
CA ALA A 65 3.96 0.92 8.58
C ALA A 65 4.12 1.88 7.40
N PHE A 66 3.01 2.45 6.91
CA PHE A 66 3.06 3.41 5.82
C PHE A 66 3.66 4.76 6.22
N VAL A 67 3.40 5.25 7.45
CA VAL A 67 4.06 6.45 7.99
C VAL A 67 5.58 6.25 8.02
N ASP A 68 6.03 5.14 8.58
CA ASP A 68 7.46 4.86 8.73
C ASP A 68 8.14 4.66 7.37
N GLY A 69 7.47 3.98 6.43
CA GLY A 69 7.95 3.82 5.05
C GLY A 69 8.04 5.15 4.29
N ALA A 70 6.99 5.97 4.35
CA ALA A 70 6.99 7.31 3.74
C ALA A 70 8.08 8.22 4.34
N GLN A 71 8.29 8.17 5.66
CA GLN A 71 9.38 8.89 6.31
C GLN A 71 10.77 8.41 5.85
N SER A 72 10.97 7.09 5.73
CA SER A 72 12.22 6.51 5.24
C SER A 72 12.55 6.99 3.82
N TYR A 73 11.54 7.12 2.96
CA TYR A 73 11.68 7.69 1.62
C TYR A 73 12.00 9.17 1.63
N ALA A 74 11.30 9.96 2.46
CA ALA A 74 11.59 11.37 2.60
C ALA A 74 13.04 11.64 3.05
N MET A 75 13.59 10.76 3.91
CA MET A 75 14.94 10.93 4.45
C MET A 75 16.06 10.46 3.51
N THR A 76 15.85 9.33 2.82
CA THR A 76 16.91 8.69 2.01
C THR A 76 16.83 9.05 0.53
N GLY A 77 15.66 9.51 0.05
CA GLY A 77 15.39 9.73 -1.37
C GLY A 77 15.38 8.44 -2.21
N GLU A 78 15.61 7.29 -1.59
CA GLU A 78 15.57 5.98 -2.19
C GLU A 78 14.36 5.22 -1.66
N ARG A 79 13.86 4.25 -2.41
CA ARG A 79 12.89 3.28 -1.87
C ARG A 79 13.59 2.36 -0.86
N ALA A 80 13.94 2.89 0.31
CA ALA A 80 14.53 2.16 1.42
C ALA A 80 13.64 0.99 1.91
N GLY A 81 14.31 0.02 2.53
CA GLY A 81 13.77 -1.23 3.11
C GLY A 81 12.53 -1.04 3.98
N LEU A 82 11.77 -2.12 4.20
CA LEU A 82 10.70 -2.13 5.21
C LEU A 82 11.27 -1.51 6.50
N PRO A 83 10.52 -0.67 7.23
CA PRO A 83 10.99 -0.16 8.50
C PRO A 83 11.36 -1.33 9.41
N ASP A 84 12.52 -1.26 10.05
CA ASP A 84 12.96 -2.28 10.98
C ASP A 84 11.86 -2.51 12.04
N GLY A 85 11.34 -3.73 12.09
CA GLY A 85 10.21 -4.07 12.96
C GLY A 85 8.83 -3.88 12.35
N LEU A 86 8.69 -3.85 11.02
CA LEU A 86 7.38 -3.95 10.37
C LEU A 86 6.58 -5.15 10.89
N GLU A 87 7.19 -6.33 11.00
CA GLU A 87 6.57 -7.53 11.59
C GLU A 87 6.07 -7.28 13.02
N ARG A 88 6.71 -6.39 13.78
CA ARG A 88 6.28 -5.99 15.12
C ARG A 88 5.11 -5.00 15.08
N LEU A 89 4.99 -4.21 14.02
CA LEU A 89 3.93 -3.22 13.83
C LEU A 89 2.64 -3.85 13.31
N VAL A 90 2.72 -4.65 12.25
CA VAL A 90 1.56 -5.28 11.58
C VAL A 90 1.31 -6.73 12.01
N GLY A 91 2.18 -7.30 12.83
CA GLY A 91 2.12 -8.71 13.24
C GLY A 91 2.67 -9.67 12.16
N GLU A 92 2.56 -10.97 12.43
CA GLU A 92 3.05 -12.05 11.56
C GLU A 92 2.05 -12.44 10.45
N ASP A 93 1.03 -11.61 10.18
CA ASP A 93 0.11 -11.87 9.09
C ASP A 93 0.81 -11.57 7.75
N PRO A 94 1.05 -12.59 6.90
CA PRO A 94 1.79 -12.39 5.67
C PRO A 94 1.02 -11.53 4.65
N LEU A 95 -0.31 -11.51 4.71
CA LEU A 95 -1.09 -10.71 3.78
C LEU A 95 -0.88 -9.22 4.05
N THR A 96 -0.89 -8.84 5.32
CA THR A 96 -0.64 -7.47 5.75
C THR A 96 0.77 -7.00 5.40
N LEU A 97 1.78 -7.84 5.66
CA LEU A 97 3.18 -7.58 5.29
C LEU A 97 3.33 -7.41 3.77
N ALA A 98 2.64 -8.22 2.97
CA ALA A 98 2.65 -8.12 1.52
C ALA A 98 2.08 -6.80 1.01
N ILE A 99 0.97 -6.32 1.57
CA ILE A 99 0.35 -5.05 1.18
C ILE A 99 1.30 -3.90 1.50
N CYS A 100 1.88 -3.88 2.70
CA CYS A 100 2.85 -2.85 3.09
C CYS A 100 4.06 -2.84 2.17
N ALA A 101 4.67 -4.01 1.92
CA ALA A 101 5.80 -4.12 1.01
C ALA A 101 5.44 -3.70 -0.43
N ALA A 102 4.23 -4.00 -0.90
CA ALA A 102 3.79 -3.65 -2.24
C ALA A 102 3.64 -2.14 -2.45
N ALA A 103 3.02 -1.45 -1.49
CA ALA A 103 2.89 0.01 -1.54
C ALA A 103 4.25 0.73 -1.47
N LEU A 104 5.20 0.12 -0.75
CA LEU A 104 6.60 0.53 -0.69
C LEU A 104 7.38 0.14 -1.97
N GLY A 105 6.72 -0.42 -2.98
CA GLY A 105 7.36 -0.81 -4.23
C GLY A 105 8.43 -1.90 -4.08
N GLN A 106 8.43 -2.63 -2.97
CA GLN A 106 9.36 -3.72 -2.69
C GLN A 106 8.82 -5.02 -3.25
N VAL A 107 8.98 -5.14 -4.56
CA VAL A 107 8.42 -6.25 -5.35
C VAL A 107 8.82 -7.62 -4.78
N ASP A 108 10.10 -7.81 -4.45
CA ASP A 108 10.59 -9.11 -3.97
C ASP A 108 9.99 -9.52 -2.62
N VAL A 109 9.93 -8.57 -1.69
CA VAL A 109 9.40 -8.79 -0.35
C VAL A 109 7.88 -8.99 -0.40
N ALA A 110 7.18 -8.16 -1.18
CA ALA A 110 5.75 -8.30 -1.41
C ALA A 110 5.40 -9.67 -1.99
N VAL A 111 6.10 -10.13 -3.02
CA VAL A 111 5.86 -11.45 -3.64
C VAL A 111 6.11 -12.58 -2.66
N ALA A 112 7.18 -12.51 -1.86
CA ALA A 112 7.48 -13.53 -0.85
C ALA A 112 6.34 -13.67 0.17
N HIS A 113 5.83 -12.54 0.68
CA HIS A 113 4.74 -12.54 1.64
C HIS A 113 3.37 -12.89 1.01
N LEU A 114 3.11 -12.52 -0.25
CA LEU A 114 1.92 -12.96 -0.99
C LEU A 114 1.89 -14.49 -1.14
N ARG A 115 3.04 -15.11 -1.43
CA ARG A 115 3.16 -16.57 -1.50
C ARG A 115 2.93 -17.20 -0.12
N ALA A 116 3.53 -16.65 0.93
CA ALA A 116 3.30 -17.14 2.30
C ALA A 116 1.81 -17.00 2.72
N ALA A 117 1.13 -15.92 2.33
CA ALA A 117 -0.30 -15.73 2.53
C ALA A 117 -1.13 -16.78 1.78
N MET A 118 -0.72 -17.13 0.56
CA MET A 118 -1.37 -18.19 -0.22
C MET A 118 -1.22 -19.57 0.43
N GLU A 119 -0.01 -19.92 0.85
CA GLU A 119 0.27 -21.18 1.56
C GLU A 119 -0.54 -21.29 2.85
N ARG A 120 -0.69 -20.19 3.57
CA ARG A 120 -1.51 -20.09 4.79
C ARG A 120 -3.01 -19.98 4.54
N ARG A 121 -3.43 -19.88 3.28
CA ARG A 121 -4.83 -19.61 2.88
C ARG A 121 -5.40 -18.38 3.61
N SER A 122 -4.59 -17.33 3.73
CA SER A 122 -5.00 -16.10 4.40
C SER A 122 -6.27 -15.55 3.76
N PRO A 123 -7.32 -15.25 4.56
CA PRO A 123 -8.54 -14.66 4.05
C PRO A 123 -8.22 -13.28 3.44
N GLY A 124 -8.86 -12.94 2.32
CA GLY A 124 -8.67 -11.66 1.65
C GLY A 124 -7.54 -11.62 0.60
N LEU A 125 -6.71 -12.67 0.47
CA LEU A 125 -5.66 -12.73 -0.56
C LEU A 125 -6.21 -12.52 -1.98
N GLY A 126 -7.35 -13.13 -2.29
CA GLY A 126 -8.00 -12.96 -3.60
C GLY A 126 -8.45 -11.52 -3.86
N ALA A 127 -8.91 -10.81 -2.82
CA ALA A 127 -9.28 -9.41 -2.93
C ALA A 127 -8.04 -8.52 -3.18
N VAL A 128 -6.95 -8.75 -2.46
CA VAL A 128 -5.69 -8.02 -2.61
C VAL A 128 -5.06 -8.24 -4.00
N LEU A 129 -5.10 -9.47 -4.50
CA LEU A 129 -4.58 -9.76 -5.84
C LEU A 129 -5.49 -9.23 -6.95
N ALA A 130 -6.77 -9.00 -6.68
CA ALA A 130 -7.72 -8.43 -7.62
C ALA A 130 -7.72 -6.88 -7.61
N THR A 131 -7.29 -6.24 -6.52
CA THR A 131 -7.25 -4.78 -6.42
C THR A 131 -5.98 -4.18 -7.05
N PRO A 132 -6.07 -2.95 -7.59
CA PRO A 132 -4.92 -2.21 -8.07
C PRO A 132 -3.98 -1.74 -6.95
N MET A 133 -4.32 -1.99 -5.68
CA MET A 133 -3.60 -1.52 -4.48
C MET A 133 -2.17 -2.09 -4.34
N ILE A 134 -1.87 -3.25 -4.95
CA ILE A 134 -0.50 -3.76 -5.06
C ILE A 134 0.34 -2.99 -6.12
N GLY A 135 -0.23 -1.97 -6.75
CA GLY A 135 0.47 -1.03 -7.63
C GLY A 135 1.29 -1.73 -8.72
N PRO A 136 2.54 -1.29 -8.97
CA PRO A 136 3.41 -1.91 -9.99
C PRO A 136 3.80 -3.36 -9.65
N VAL A 137 3.74 -3.78 -8.38
CA VAL A 137 3.98 -5.19 -7.98
C VAL A 137 2.93 -6.10 -8.62
N GLY A 138 1.71 -5.60 -8.82
CA GLY A 138 0.64 -6.32 -9.51
C GLY A 138 0.94 -6.67 -10.97
N GLN A 139 1.92 -6.02 -11.61
CA GLN A 139 2.36 -6.33 -12.98
C GLN A 139 3.54 -7.31 -13.02
N ASP A 140 4.11 -7.67 -11.86
CA ASP A 140 5.21 -8.63 -11.79
C ASP A 140 4.74 -10.03 -12.26
N PRO A 141 5.51 -10.72 -13.13
CA PRO A 141 5.17 -12.05 -13.62
C PRO A 141 4.89 -13.07 -12.50
N ARG A 142 5.59 -12.95 -11.37
CA ARG A 142 5.41 -13.83 -10.20
C ARG A 142 4.04 -13.63 -9.56
N VAL A 143 3.52 -12.41 -9.54
CA VAL A 143 2.16 -12.11 -9.06
C VAL A 143 1.11 -12.63 -10.03
N ARG A 144 1.37 -12.56 -11.34
CA ARG A 144 0.48 -13.18 -12.34
C ARG A 144 0.37 -14.69 -12.12
N THR A 145 1.49 -15.38 -11.90
CA THR A 145 1.47 -16.81 -11.57
C THR A 145 0.68 -17.09 -10.29
N LEU A 146 0.84 -16.27 -9.24
CA LEU A 146 0.03 -16.41 -8.02
C LEU A 146 -1.47 -16.27 -8.30
N ARG A 147 -1.88 -15.34 -9.17
CA ARG A 147 -3.30 -15.19 -9.59
C ARG A 147 -3.83 -16.41 -10.33
N GLU A 148 -3.01 -17.01 -11.20
CA GLU A 148 -3.36 -18.25 -11.92
C GLU A 148 -3.53 -19.42 -10.93
N GLU A 149 -2.62 -19.56 -9.96
CA GLU A 149 -2.64 -20.63 -8.95
C GLU A 149 -3.88 -20.57 -8.05
N ILE A 150 -4.36 -19.38 -7.71
CA ILE A 150 -5.61 -19.21 -6.92
C ILE A 150 -6.88 -19.13 -7.80
N GLY A 151 -6.75 -19.29 -9.12
CA GLY A 151 -7.87 -19.33 -10.06
C GLY A 151 -8.52 -17.98 -10.39
N LEU A 152 -7.83 -16.86 -10.14
CA LEU A 152 -8.33 -15.51 -10.49
C LEU A 152 -8.16 -15.17 -11.99
N VAL A 153 -7.22 -15.81 -12.69
CA VAL A 153 -6.93 -15.56 -14.11
C VAL A 153 -6.85 -16.91 -14.84
N ARG A 154 -7.44 -16.99 -16.04
CA ARG A 154 -7.44 -18.18 -16.91
C ARG A 154 -6.49 -18.01 -18.09
#